data_AF-A0A971ECM5-F1
#
_entry.id   AF-A0A971ECM5-F1
#
_cell.length_a   1.000
_cell.length_b   1.000
_cell.length_c   1.000
_cell.angle_alpha   90.00
_cell.angle_beta   90.00
_cell.angle_gamma   90.00
#
_symmetry.space_group_name_H-M   'P 1'
#
loop_
_entity.id
_entity.type
_entity.pdbx_description
1 polymer ?
#
loop_
_entity_poly.entity_id
_entity_poly.type
_entity_poly.pdbx_seq_one_letter_code
_entity_poly.pdbx_strand_id
1 'polypeptide(L)'
;MRRIKSTTILLFLFFLSGCSGGVPEEAAIPGQEKPAAMETDHSLYKHFIAVYGEKKPLLTGVNDINDDGREDLIVIYQDTAETNKMIAIWEEKGEVIFSEPTPAPVENYRIEWRDIDNKAPVELIVSGSKGVNIGYAIYRWENGDFVNIFGEGMENCC
;
A
#
# COMPACT_ATOMS: atom_id res chain seq x y z
N MET A 1 73.09 3.97 -8.68
CA MET A 1 72.43 2.75 -8.16
C MET A 1 72.19 2.92 -6.66
N ARG A 2 70.98 2.56 -6.21
CA ARG A 2 70.48 2.36 -4.83
C ARG A 2 70.38 3.57 -3.86
N ARG A 3 69.11 3.88 -3.57
CA ARG A 3 68.55 4.58 -2.39
C ARG A 3 68.87 3.87 -1.08
N ILE A 4 68.58 4.57 0.05
CA ILE A 4 68.19 4.14 1.43
C ILE A 4 69.16 4.72 2.48
N LYS A 5 68.81 5.34 3.62
CA LYS A 5 67.61 5.82 4.34
C LYS A 5 68.15 6.67 5.51
N SER A 6 67.48 7.72 5.98
CA SER A 6 67.39 8.08 7.41
C SER A 6 66.41 9.25 7.60
N THR A 7 65.16 8.97 7.95
CA THR A 7 64.57 9.17 9.30
C THR A 7 64.14 10.62 9.54
N THR A 8 62.84 10.88 9.40
CA THR A 8 62.20 12.00 10.10
C THR A 8 60.83 11.55 10.59
N ILE A 9 60.65 11.78 11.88
CA ILE A 9 59.54 11.46 12.78
C ILE A 9 58.20 11.93 12.19
N LEU A 10 57.21 11.04 12.15
CA LEU A 10 55.82 11.40 11.85
C LEU A 10 54.92 11.11 13.05
N LEU A 11 54.21 12.18 13.40
CA LEU A 11 53.23 12.43 14.44
C LEU A 11 52.25 11.27 14.68
N PHE A 12 52.13 10.83 15.94
CA PHE A 12 51.03 9.97 16.43
C PHE A 12 49.74 10.80 16.47
N LEU A 13 48.84 10.59 15.52
CA LEU A 13 47.43 10.97 15.61
C LEU A 13 46.64 9.73 16.02
N PHE A 14 46.19 9.72 17.28
CA PHE A 14 45.25 8.74 17.80
C PHE A 14 43.96 8.80 16.98
N PHE A 15 43.63 7.70 16.31
CA PHE A 15 42.30 7.46 15.78
C PHE A 15 41.32 7.41 16.95
N LEU A 16 40.39 8.36 16.96
CA LEU A 16 39.21 8.32 17.81
C LEU A 16 38.38 7.10 17.38
N SER A 17 38.41 6.08 18.23
CA SER A 17 37.50 4.95 18.23
C SER A 17 36.07 5.46 18.41
N GLY A 18 35.15 4.84 17.68
CA GLY A 18 33.78 5.29 17.51
C GLY A 18 32.91 5.31 18.77
N CYS A 19 31.82 6.06 18.64
CA CYS A 19 30.48 5.63 19.01
C CYS A 19 29.56 6.25 17.96
N SER A 20 29.26 5.49 16.89
CA SER A 20 28.10 5.78 16.06
C SER A 20 26.89 5.58 16.96
N GLY A 21 26.34 6.67 17.48
CA GLY A 21 25.08 6.67 18.18
C GLY A 21 23.98 6.34 17.19
N GLY A 22 23.77 5.04 16.96
CA GLY A 22 22.48 4.56 16.51
C GLY A 22 21.49 4.95 17.59
N VAL A 23 20.67 5.97 17.29
CA VAL A 23 19.48 6.26 18.07
C VAL A 23 18.68 4.96 18.09
N PRO A 24 18.32 4.41 19.27
CA PRO A 24 17.49 3.22 19.33
C PRO A 24 16.21 3.50 18.55
N GLU A 25 15.89 2.60 17.60
CA GLU A 25 14.58 2.56 16.98
C GLU A 25 13.54 2.48 18.09
N GLU A 26 12.79 3.56 18.26
CA GLU A 26 11.79 3.71 19.29
C GLU A 26 10.77 2.59 19.12
N ALA A 27 10.63 1.73 20.13
CA ALA A 27 9.74 0.57 20.06
C ALA A 27 8.32 1.05 19.74
N ALA A 28 7.80 0.62 18.58
CA ALA A 28 6.47 0.97 18.12
C ALA A 28 5.42 0.67 19.21
N ILE A 29 4.56 1.65 19.49
CA ILE A 29 3.42 1.47 20.39
C ILE A 29 2.48 0.42 19.75
N PRO A 30 2.12 -0.67 20.45
CA PRO A 30 1.18 -1.66 19.93
C PRO A 30 -0.15 -0.98 19.59
N GLY A 31 -0.55 -1.00 18.32
CA GLY A 31 -1.82 -0.45 17.85
C GLY A 31 -1.77 0.91 17.14
N GLN A 32 -0.58 1.52 16.98
CA GLN A 32 -0.41 2.60 16.00
C GLN A 32 0.22 2.04 14.72
N GLU A 33 -0.62 1.54 13.82
CA GLU A 33 -0.21 1.35 12.43
C GLU A 33 0.08 2.72 11.84
N LYS A 34 1.30 2.91 11.34
CA LYS A 34 1.66 4.02 10.47
C LYS A 34 0.62 4.07 9.34
N PRO A 35 0.11 5.26 8.95
CA PRO A 35 -0.76 5.34 7.78
C PRO A 35 -0.06 4.63 6.63
N ALA A 36 -0.73 3.65 6.03
CA ALA A 36 -0.19 2.96 4.85
C ALA A 36 0.17 4.05 3.83
N ALA A 37 1.44 4.04 3.39
CA ALA A 37 1.89 5.00 2.40
C ALA A 37 1.09 4.77 1.11
N MET A 38 0.67 5.84 0.43
CA MET A 38 0.06 5.69 -0.89
C MET A 38 1.15 5.33 -1.91
N GLU A 39 0.84 4.36 -2.75
CA GLU A 39 1.68 3.79 -3.81
C GLU A 39 1.62 4.67 -5.07
N THR A 40 1.94 5.96 -4.92
CA THR A 40 1.84 6.95 -6.00
C THR A 40 2.89 6.76 -7.09
N ASP A 41 3.94 5.99 -6.80
CA ASP A 41 5.02 5.66 -7.74
C ASP A 41 4.69 4.43 -8.60
N HIS A 42 3.59 3.70 -8.30
CA HIS A 42 3.16 2.56 -9.09
C HIS A 42 2.84 2.98 -10.54
N SER A 43 3.25 2.18 -11.52
CA SER A 43 3.12 2.51 -12.95
C SER A 43 1.67 2.81 -13.37
N LEU A 44 0.71 2.14 -12.73
CA LEU A 44 -0.73 2.29 -12.97
C LEU A 44 -1.33 3.54 -12.31
N TYR A 45 -0.68 4.15 -11.32
CA TYR A 45 -1.22 5.31 -10.60
C TYR A 45 -1.41 6.52 -11.51
N LYS A 46 -0.54 6.71 -12.52
CA LYS A 46 -0.71 7.76 -13.53
C LYS A 46 -2.02 7.62 -14.33
N HIS A 47 -2.51 6.38 -14.51
CA HIS A 47 -3.75 6.12 -15.22
C HIS A 47 -4.95 6.50 -14.34
N PHE A 48 -4.88 6.25 -13.02
CA PHE A 48 -5.86 6.79 -12.08
C PHE A 48 -5.96 8.31 -12.21
N ILE A 49 -4.85 9.04 -12.18
CA ILE A 49 -4.87 10.51 -12.29
C ILE A 49 -5.41 10.98 -13.64
N ALA A 50 -5.13 10.26 -14.73
CA ALA A 50 -5.64 10.62 -16.05
C ALA A 50 -7.17 10.49 -16.17
N VAL A 51 -7.77 9.50 -15.51
CA VAL A 51 -9.22 9.21 -15.59
C VAL A 51 -10.01 9.88 -14.45
N TYR A 52 -9.44 9.91 -13.24
CA TYR A 52 -10.07 10.36 -12.01
C TYR A 52 -9.36 11.57 -11.38
N GLY A 53 -8.64 12.39 -12.16
CA GLY A 53 -7.77 13.46 -11.64
C GLY A 53 -8.44 14.54 -10.78
N GLU A 54 -9.77 14.66 -10.82
CA GLU A 54 -10.54 15.55 -9.93
C GLU A 54 -10.91 14.90 -8.58
N LYS A 55 -10.79 13.57 -8.49
CA LYS A 55 -11.09 12.80 -7.29
C LYS A 55 -9.86 12.76 -6.38
N LYS A 56 -10.09 12.85 -5.07
CA LYS A 56 -9.03 12.77 -4.08
C LYS A 56 -8.72 11.29 -3.77
N PRO A 57 -7.52 10.77 -4.09
CA PRO A 57 -7.10 9.45 -3.63
C PRO A 57 -6.92 9.46 -2.11
N LEU A 58 -7.31 8.36 -1.46
CA LEU A 58 -7.36 8.22 -0.01
C LEU A 58 -6.44 7.12 0.50
N LEU A 59 -6.44 5.98 -0.20
CA LEU A 59 -5.58 4.83 0.07
C LEU A 59 -5.34 4.07 -1.23
N THR A 60 -4.18 3.44 -1.33
CA THR A 60 -3.88 2.49 -2.40
C THR A 60 -3.47 1.14 -1.82
N GLY A 61 -3.67 0.08 -2.57
CA GLY A 61 -3.10 -1.24 -2.30
C GLY A 61 -2.54 -1.83 -3.58
N VAL A 62 -1.45 -2.58 -3.49
CA VAL A 62 -0.81 -3.26 -4.62
C VAL A 62 -0.79 -4.76 -4.37
N ASN A 63 -1.25 -5.53 -5.34
CA ASN A 63 -1.14 -6.98 -5.42
C ASN A 63 -1.54 -7.47 -6.83
N ASP A 64 -1.24 -8.71 -7.16
CA ASP A 64 -1.76 -9.40 -8.34
C ASP A 64 -3.20 -9.86 -8.07
N ILE A 65 -4.20 -9.11 -8.54
CA ILE A 65 -5.60 -9.36 -8.17
C ILE A 65 -6.26 -10.40 -9.07
N ASN A 66 -5.66 -10.68 -10.23
CA ASN A 66 -6.23 -11.57 -11.24
C ASN A 66 -5.36 -12.83 -11.50
N ASP A 67 -4.29 -13.01 -10.72
CA ASP A 67 -3.33 -14.12 -10.78
C ASP A 67 -2.61 -14.23 -12.14
N ASP A 68 -2.31 -13.09 -12.78
CA ASP A 68 -1.63 -13.04 -14.07
C ASP A 68 -0.10 -12.81 -13.99
N GLY A 69 0.43 -12.71 -12.77
CA GLY A 69 1.83 -12.52 -12.45
C GLY A 69 2.29 -11.06 -12.49
N ARG A 70 1.38 -10.08 -12.65
CA ARG A 70 1.69 -8.65 -12.60
C ARG A 70 1.03 -7.99 -11.41
N GLU A 71 1.69 -6.95 -10.88
CA GLU A 71 1.11 -6.14 -9.82
C GLU A 71 0.04 -5.19 -10.38
N ASP A 72 -1.12 -5.23 -9.76
CA ASP A 72 -2.25 -4.36 -10.03
C ASP A 72 -2.42 -3.33 -8.91
N LEU A 73 -3.22 -2.32 -9.17
CA LEU A 73 -3.41 -1.20 -8.25
C LEU A 73 -4.88 -1.08 -7.83
N ILE A 74 -5.11 -1.15 -6.53
CA ILE A 74 -6.38 -0.79 -5.89
C ILE A 74 -6.29 0.66 -5.42
N VAL A 75 -7.32 1.44 -5.69
CA VAL A 75 -7.43 2.83 -5.21
C VAL A 75 -8.77 3.02 -4.52
N ILE A 76 -8.72 3.41 -3.24
CA ILE A 76 -9.86 4.03 -2.56
C ILE A 76 -9.73 5.53 -2.77
N TYR A 77 -10.81 6.17 -3.24
CA TYR A 77 -10.88 7.60 -3.48
C TYR A 77 -12.18 8.19 -2.93
N GLN A 78 -12.15 9.49 -2.65
CA GLN A 78 -13.33 10.25 -2.27
C GLN A 78 -14.19 10.51 -3.51
N ASP A 79 -15.40 9.96 -3.53
CA ASP A 79 -16.32 10.12 -4.66
C ASP A 79 -17.19 11.37 -4.51
N THR A 80 -17.75 11.55 -3.32
CA THR A 80 -18.48 12.76 -2.91
C THR A 80 -17.97 13.24 -1.55
N ALA A 81 -18.52 14.32 -1.02
CA ALA A 81 -18.18 14.79 0.32
C ALA A 81 -18.47 13.75 1.44
N GLU A 82 -19.37 12.79 1.18
CA GLU A 82 -19.90 11.85 2.18
C GLU A 82 -19.65 10.38 1.85
N THR A 83 -19.10 10.09 0.66
CA THR A 83 -18.95 8.71 0.17
C THR A 83 -17.58 8.47 -0.47
N ASN A 84 -17.07 7.27 -0.26
CA ASN A 84 -15.85 6.78 -0.89
C ASN A 84 -16.16 5.64 -1.87
N LYS A 85 -15.26 5.46 -2.83
CA LYS A 85 -15.31 4.36 -3.80
C LYS A 85 -13.95 3.69 -3.88
N MET A 86 -13.96 2.42 -4.25
CA MET A 86 -12.80 1.59 -4.53
C MET A 86 -12.86 1.11 -5.97
N ILE A 87 -11.72 1.14 -6.65
CA ILE A 87 -11.53 0.57 -7.98
C ILE A 87 -10.26 -0.26 -8.02
N ALA A 88 -10.24 -1.24 -8.92
CA ALA A 88 -9.03 -1.89 -9.38
C ALA A 88 -8.58 -1.30 -10.72
N ILE A 89 -7.28 -1.29 -10.93
CA ILE A 89 -6.62 -0.92 -12.18
C ILE A 89 -5.60 -2.03 -12.48
N TRP A 90 -5.75 -2.70 -13.61
CA TRP A 90 -4.87 -3.80 -14.04
C TRP A 90 -4.55 -3.68 -15.53
N GLU A 91 -3.62 -4.50 -16.02
CA GLU A 91 -3.35 -4.63 -17.44
C GLU A 91 -3.89 -5.95 -17.98
N GLU A 92 -4.62 -5.94 -19.09
CA GLU A 92 -5.00 -7.14 -19.81
C GLU A 92 -4.75 -6.96 -21.31
N LYS A 93 -4.03 -7.92 -21.92
CA LYS A 93 -3.72 -7.91 -23.37
C LYS A 93 -3.06 -6.60 -23.85
N GLY A 94 -2.30 -5.95 -22.98
CA GLY A 94 -1.58 -4.70 -23.27
C GLY A 94 -2.43 -3.42 -23.13
N GLU A 95 -3.67 -3.53 -22.63
CA GLU A 95 -4.54 -2.40 -22.31
C GLU A 95 -4.68 -2.26 -20.80
N VAL A 96 -4.71 -1.02 -20.31
CA VAL A 96 -5.01 -0.72 -18.90
C VAL A 96 -6.53 -0.69 -18.73
N ILE A 97 -7.03 -1.53 -17.83
CA ILE A 97 -8.46 -1.70 -17.54
C ILE A 97 -8.77 -1.19 -16.13
N PHE A 98 -9.99 -0.74 -15.94
CA PHE A 98 -10.55 -0.29 -14.67
C PHE A 98 -11.77 -1.12 -14.31
N SER A 99 -11.93 -1.46 -13.03
CA SER A 99 -13.16 -2.07 -12.54
C SER A 99 -14.28 -1.03 -12.47
N GLU A 100 -15.52 -1.50 -12.37
CA GLU A 100 -16.60 -0.63 -11.90
C GLU A 100 -16.33 -0.16 -10.44
N PRO A 101 -16.73 1.07 -10.07
CA PRO A 101 -16.53 1.57 -8.71
C PRO A 101 -17.36 0.83 -7.65
N THR A 102 -16.68 0.20 -6.70
CA THR A 102 -17.28 -0.48 -5.55
C THR A 102 -17.39 0.48 -4.35
N PRO A 103 -18.47 0.49 -3.55
CA PRO A 103 -18.52 1.28 -2.31
C PRO A 103 -17.36 0.97 -1.36
N ALA A 104 -16.80 1.98 -0.71
CA ALA A 104 -15.69 1.84 0.23
C ALA A 104 -15.98 2.55 1.56
N PRO A 105 -15.38 2.13 2.69
CA PRO A 105 -15.57 2.79 3.98
C PRO A 105 -15.25 4.29 3.95
N VAL A 106 -16.05 5.10 4.63
CA VAL A 106 -15.90 6.56 4.68
C VAL A 106 -14.68 6.97 5.50
N GLU A 107 -14.43 6.27 6.61
CA GLU A 107 -13.40 6.59 7.60
C GLU A 107 -12.57 5.35 7.95
N ASN A 108 -11.38 5.57 8.51
CA ASN A 108 -10.51 4.50 9.03
C ASN A 108 -10.29 3.33 8.06
N TYR A 109 -10.30 3.61 6.76
CA TYR A 109 -10.21 2.61 5.69
C TYR A 109 -8.85 1.88 5.74
N ARG A 110 -8.89 0.56 5.57
CA ARG A 110 -7.72 -0.32 5.51
C ARG A 110 -7.88 -1.32 4.37
N ILE A 111 -6.76 -1.70 3.78
CA ILE A 111 -6.63 -2.75 2.77
C ILE A 111 -5.61 -3.77 3.28
N GLU A 112 -5.96 -5.04 3.28
CA GLU A 112 -5.04 -6.15 3.57
C GLU A 112 -5.24 -7.28 2.57
N TRP A 113 -4.14 -7.95 2.21
CA TRP A 113 -4.16 -9.14 1.35
C TRP A 113 -3.90 -10.38 2.18
N ARG A 114 -4.75 -11.39 2.02
CA ARG A 114 -4.64 -12.67 2.73
C ARG A 114 -5.11 -13.80 1.83
N ASP A 115 -4.30 -14.84 1.70
CA ASP A 115 -4.71 -16.10 1.09
C ASP A 115 -5.41 -16.93 2.18
N ILE A 116 -6.74 -16.80 2.27
CA ILE A 116 -7.55 -17.34 3.37
C ILE A 116 -7.88 -18.80 3.11
N ASP A 117 -8.08 -19.17 1.84
CA ASP A 117 -8.53 -20.52 1.46
C ASP A 117 -7.55 -21.30 0.59
N ASN A 118 -6.31 -20.82 0.41
CA ASN A 118 -5.25 -21.40 -0.43
C ASN A 118 -5.65 -21.48 -1.91
N LYS A 119 -6.33 -20.46 -2.42
CA LYS A 119 -6.72 -20.34 -3.82
C LYS A 119 -6.39 -18.98 -4.36
N ALA A 120 -5.89 -18.97 -5.59
CA ALA A 120 -5.75 -17.75 -6.35
C ALA A 120 -7.10 -17.30 -6.97
N PRO A 121 -7.29 -16.00 -7.22
CA PRO A 121 -6.44 -14.91 -6.73
C PRO A 121 -6.62 -14.67 -5.23
N VAL A 122 -5.57 -14.11 -4.59
CA VAL A 122 -5.54 -13.81 -3.14
C VAL A 122 -6.66 -12.85 -2.76
N GLU A 123 -7.31 -13.10 -1.62
CA GLU A 123 -8.43 -12.26 -1.16
C GLU A 123 -7.96 -10.87 -0.68
N LEU A 124 -8.81 -9.89 -0.98
CA LEU A 124 -8.70 -8.53 -0.49
C LEU A 124 -9.63 -8.33 0.70
N ILE A 125 -9.08 -7.98 1.86
CA ILE A 125 -9.85 -7.56 3.03
C ILE A 125 -9.87 -6.03 3.04
N VAL A 126 -11.08 -5.46 3.03
CA VAL A 126 -11.30 -4.02 3.23
C VAL A 126 -12.06 -3.84 4.53
N SER A 127 -11.60 -2.93 5.38
CA SER A 127 -12.29 -2.56 6.61
C SER A 127 -12.30 -1.06 6.82
N GLY A 128 -13.20 -0.57 7.66
CA GLY A 128 -13.26 0.83 8.07
C GLY A 128 -14.50 1.15 8.89
N SER A 129 -14.87 2.43 8.91
CA SER A 129 -15.98 2.92 9.72
C SER A 129 -16.76 4.06 9.06
N LYS A 130 -17.92 4.37 9.65
CA LYS A 130 -18.68 5.59 9.43
C LYS A 130 -19.34 6.00 10.74
N GLY A 131 -18.74 6.95 11.44
CA GLY A 131 -19.16 7.30 12.80
C GLY A 131 -19.01 6.11 13.76
N VAL A 132 -20.12 5.64 14.34
CA VAL A 132 -20.11 4.51 15.29
C VAL A 132 -20.16 3.14 14.61
N ASN A 133 -20.41 3.09 13.30
CA ASN A 133 -20.49 1.84 12.56
C ASN A 133 -19.08 1.40 12.14
N ILE A 134 -18.75 0.14 12.40
CA ILE A 134 -17.49 -0.50 12.00
C ILE A 134 -17.85 -1.73 11.18
N GLY A 135 -17.11 -1.96 10.10
CA GLY A 135 -17.37 -3.08 9.22
C GLY A 135 -16.16 -3.50 8.40
N TYR A 136 -16.24 -4.70 7.86
CA TYR A 136 -15.26 -5.27 6.95
C TYR A 136 -15.94 -6.13 5.88
N ALA A 137 -15.26 -6.29 4.75
CA ALA A 137 -15.63 -7.20 3.69
C ALA A 137 -14.37 -7.88 3.14
N ILE A 138 -14.52 -9.14 2.79
CA ILE A 138 -13.53 -9.99 2.15
C ILE A 138 -14.00 -10.17 0.71
N TYR A 139 -13.23 -9.62 -0.21
CA TYR A 139 -13.49 -9.67 -1.62
C TYR A 139 -12.60 -10.71 -2.29
N ARG A 140 -13.22 -11.51 -3.15
CA ARG A 140 -12.53 -12.29 -4.18
C ARG A 140 -12.71 -11.59 -5.51
N TRP A 141 -11.63 -11.54 -6.28
CA TRP A 141 -11.70 -11.04 -7.65
C TRP A 141 -12.28 -12.09 -8.58
N GLU A 142 -13.40 -11.79 -9.22
CA GLU A 142 -14.02 -12.67 -10.21
C GLU A 142 -14.47 -11.87 -11.43
N ASN A 143 -13.97 -12.24 -12.62
CA ASN A 143 -14.42 -11.69 -13.91
C ASN A 143 -14.40 -10.15 -14.02
N GLY A 144 -13.46 -9.48 -13.36
CA GLY A 144 -13.36 -8.01 -13.40
C GLY A 144 -14.02 -7.29 -12.22
N ASP A 145 -14.63 -8.03 -11.30
CA ASP A 145 -15.40 -7.48 -10.18
C ASP A 145 -14.90 -7.95 -8.82
N PHE A 146 -15.11 -7.11 -7.80
CA PHE A 146 -14.95 -7.48 -6.40
C PHE A 146 -16.20 -8.19 -5.88
N VAL A 147 -16.14 -9.52 -5.78
CA VAL A 147 -17.22 -10.33 -5.20
C VAL A 147 -17.01 -10.43 -3.69
N ASN A 148 -17.92 -9.83 -2.91
CA ASN A 148 -17.92 -10.00 -1.45
C ASN A 148 -18.30 -11.44 -1.10
N ILE A 149 -17.33 -12.23 -0.66
CA ILE A 149 -17.54 -13.63 -0.25
C ILE A 149 -17.86 -13.76 1.24
N PHE A 150 -17.50 -12.76 2.04
CA PHE A 150 -17.81 -12.70 3.47
C PHE A 150 -17.59 -11.29 4.02
N GLY A 151 -18.44 -10.85 4.95
CA GLY A 151 -18.26 -9.57 5.60
C GLY A 151 -19.32 -9.30 6.66
N GLU A 152 -19.11 -8.25 7.43
CA GLU A 152 -20.03 -7.80 8.47
C GLU A 152 -20.00 -6.27 8.57
N GLY A 153 -21.17 -5.64 8.52
CA GLY A 153 -21.36 -4.22 8.80
C GLY A 153 -20.83 -3.23 7.75
N MET A 154 -20.16 -3.70 6.69
CA MET A 154 -19.56 -2.87 5.63
C MET A 154 -20.59 -1.93 4.97
N GLU A 155 -21.83 -2.39 4.78
CA GLU A 155 -22.91 -1.60 4.20
C GLU A 155 -23.26 -0.35 5.03
N ASN A 156 -22.98 -0.37 6.32
CA ASN A 156 -23.19 0.77 7.22
C ASN A 156 -21.97 1.70 7.29
N CYS A 157 -20.86 1.33 6.64
CA CYS A 157 -19.61 2.07 6.60
C CYS A 157 -19.41 2.85 5.29
N CYS A 158 -20.14 2.53 4.22
CA CYS A 158 -19.99 3.12 2.89
C CYS A 158 -20.85 4.37 2.63
#